data_AF-A0A1C0VRF4-F1
#
_entry.id   AF-A0A1C0VRF4-F1
#
_cell.length_a   1.000
_cell.length_b   1.000
_cell.length_c   1.000
_cell.angle_alpha   90.00
_cell.angle_beta   90.00
_cell.angle_gamma   90.00
#
_symmetry.space_group_name_H-M   'P 1'
#
loop_
_entity.id
_entity.type
_entity.pdbx_description
1 polymer ?
#
loop_
_entity_poly.entity_id
_entity_poly.type
_entity_poly.pdbx_seq_one_letter_code
_entity_poly.pdbx_strand_id
1 'polypeptide(L)'
;MTKFPHDQFAKEYLQELLSPLGAVETSKDVTAEVREIDVFFQPTTVNSEYAQTLGLLGKMAATVAIVEPFRNPVNADGILSGMEKLLNSRAQLLRKAEREERRLELDQLPFLWILTPTASENLLNSFGFQMPPESEGWERGVYFLSAALRVGLIAIHQLPRVADTMWLRMLGKGRVQQEAIAELTGLPADNLLRGNALELLYNLQANLQANLVNNPEGAIEDQELVMAIAPLFQEQLQAAQQEGRQEGRQEQQRLILENFIQVRFGELPPKMSAFMEAASTLPAGEFTAILLSISMLSVDDIGRQEATRLLAENVVRMRWNEGGEFLATVVTKLLELPVEELILLLEQLPLLSREEFMVLLGENSG
;
A
#
# COMPACT_ATOMS: atom_id res chain seq x y z
N MET A 1 -24.60 -4.13 -8.78
CA MET A 1 -23.76 -3.86 -9.97
C MET A 1 -23.71 -2.36 -10.19
N THR A 2 -22.52 -1.80 -10.19
CA THR A 2 -22.27 -0.37 -10.41
C THR A 2 -22.44 -0.06 -11.89
N LYS A 3 -23.32 0.88 -12.23
CA LYS A 3 -23.63 1.23 -13.63
C LYS A 3 -22.42 1.88 -14.34
N PHE A 4 -21.47 2.41 -13.58
CA PHE A 4 -20.24 3.07 -14.08
C PHE A 4 -19.01 2.69 -13.23
N PRO A 5 -18.38 1.52 -13.46
CA PRO A 5 -17.27 1.03 -12.64
C PRO A 5 -16.04 1.96 -12.61
N HIS A 6 -15.71 2.58 -13.75
CA HIS A 6 -14.57 3.50 -13.85
C HIS A 6 -14.78 4.79 -13.08
N ASP A 7 -16.01 5.32 -13.06
CA ASP A 7 -16.36 6.52 -12.29
C ASP A 7 -16.25 6.25 -10.79
N GLN A 8 -16.82 5.12 -10.34
CA GLN A 8 -16.72 4.68 -8.96
C GLN A 8 -15.26 4.47 -8.54
N PHE A 9 -14.47 3.78 -9.37
CA PHE A 9 -13.05 3.57 -9.12
C PHE A 9 -12.31 4.90 -8.98
N ALA A 10 -12.51 5.87 -9.88
CA ALA A 10 -11.83 7.16 -9.79
C ALA A 10 -12.14 7.91 -8.49
N LYS A 11 -13.40 7.87 -8.04
CA LYS A 11 -13.85 8.49 -6.78
C LYS A 11 -13.22 7.84 -5.56
N GLU A 12 -13.34 6.52 -5.43
CA GLU A 12 -12.76 5.76 -4.32
C GLU A 12 -11.23 5.88 -4.29
N TYR A 13 -10.59 5.83 -5.45
CA TYR A 13 -9.15 5.95 -5.61
C TYR A 13 -8.61 7.32 -5.21
N LEU A 14 -9.23 8.39 -5.69
CA LEU A 14 -8.84 9.74 -5.29
C LEU A 14 -9.15 9.99 -3.81
N GLN A 15 -10.25 9.47 -3.29
CA GLN A 15 -10.56 9.55 -1.87
C GLN A 15 -9.50 8.88 -1.01
N GLU A 16 -9.09 7.67 -1.35
CA GLU A 16 -8.08 6.92 -0.61
C GLU A 16 -6.73 7.65 -0.60
N LEU A 17 -6.29 8.17 -1.75
CA LEU A 17 -5.02 8.88 -1.88
C LEU A 17 -5.04 10.27 -1.20
N LEU A 18 -6.18 10.96 -1.16
CA LEU A 18 -6.24 12.33 -0.65
C LEU A 18 -6.64 12.41 0.83
N SER A 19 -7.28 11.39 1.40
CA SER A 19 -7.75 11.39 2.79
C SER A 19 -6.64 11.69 3.82
N PRO A 20 -5.39 11.23 3.65
CA PRO A 20 -4.32 11.60 4.60
C PRO A 20 -3.86 13.05 4.48
N LEU A 21 -4.19 13.78 3.41
CA LEU A 21 -3.86 15.20 3.21
C LEU A 21 -4.96 16.15 3.68
N GLY A 22 -6.19 15.67 3.81
CA GLY A 22 -7.33 16.53 4.12
C GLY A 22 -8.69 15.85 4.00
N ALA A 23 -9.73 16.64 4.19
CA ALA A 23 -11.10 16.17 4.06
C ALA A 23 -11.45 15.97 2.57
N VAL A 24 -11.98 14.80 2.25
CA VAL A 24 -12.48 14.45 0.91
C VAL A 24 -13.97 14.17 0.99
N GLU A 25 -14.75 14.78 0.11
CA GLU A 25 -16.17 14.50 -0.12
C GLU A 25 -16.35 14.03 -1.56
N THR A 26 -16.88 12.82 -1.76
CA THR A 26 -17.21 12.28 -3.10
C THR A 26 -18.70 12.49 -3.40
N SER A 27 -19.05 12.72 -4.66
CA SER A 27 -20.44 12.95 -5.09
C SER A 27 -21.15 14.06 -4.30
N LYS A 28 -20.47 15.20 -4.12
CA LYS A 28 -20.95 16.33 -3.33
C LYS A 28 -22.00 17.14 -4.10
N ASP A 29 -23.20 17.28 -3.53
CA ASP A 29 -24.30 18.05 -4.11
C ASP A 29 -24.02 19.55 -4.21
N VAL A 30 -24.39 20.14 -5.36
CA VAL A 30 -24.36 21.58 -5.61
C VAL A 30 -25.73 22.05 -6.15
N THR A 31 -26.32 23.12 -5.58
CA THR A 31 -27.60 23.76 -6.01
C THR A 31 -27.46 24.38 -7.43
N ALA A 32 -28.45 24.51 -8.34
CA ALA A 32 -29.93 24.58 -8.27
C ALA A 32 -30.69 23.55 -9.14
N GLU A 33 -29.97 22.71 -9.87
CA GLU A 33 -30.41 21.40 -10.35
C GLU A 33 -29.43 20.43 -9.69
N VAL A 34 -29.86 19.33 -9.06
CA VAL A 34 -28.95 18.45 -8.28
C VAL A 34 -27.82 17.95 -9.20
N ARG A 35 -26.64 18.58 -9.09
CA ARG A 35 -25.43 18.22 -9.80
C ARG A 35 -24.37 17.90 -8.76
N GLU A 36 -23.66 16.80 -8.97
CA GLU A 36 -22.65 16.31 -8.06
C GLU A 36 -21.25 16.71 -8.52
N ILE A 37 -20.42 17.18 -7.59
CA ILE A 37 -18.97 17.23 -7.76
C ILE A 37 -18.42 15.83 -7.49
N ASP A 38 -17.59 15.30 -8.39
CA ASP A 38 -17.09 13.94 -8.24
C ASP A 38 -16.17 13.80 -7.01
N VAL A 39 -15.23 14.72 -6.85
CA VAL A 39 -14.35 14.81 -5.67
C VAL A 39 -14.16 16.26 -5.26
N PHE A 40 -14.58 16.61 -4.05
CA PHE A 40 -14.27 17.88 -3.40
C PHE A 40 -13.25 17.62 -2.30
N PHE A 41 -12.11 18.30 -2.37
CA PHE A 41 -10.99 18.12 -1.46
C PHE A 41 -10.66 19.42 -0.72
N GLN A 42 -10.47 19.32 0.59
CA GLN A 42 -10.04 20.43 1.45
C GLN A 42 -8.81 20.01 2.26
N PRO A 43 -7.61 20.58 1.98
CA PRO A 43 -6.40 20.22 2.69
C PRO A 43 -6.47 20.65 4.17
N THR A 44 -6.00 19.78 5.05
CA THR A 44 -5.77 20.09 6.48
C THR A 44 -4.28 20.21 6.79
N THR A 45 -3.45 19.53 6.00
CA THR A 45 -1.99 19.62 6.03
C THR A 45 -1.48 20.01 4.65
N VAL A 46 -0.63 21.04 4.60
CA VAL A 46 0.02 21.51 3.38
C VAL A 46 1.51 21.14 3.47
N ASN A 47 2.07 20.55 2.41
CA ASN A 47 3.49 20.15 2.31
C ASN A 47 3.95 19.07 3.31
N SER A 48 3.25 17.94 3.38
CA SER A 48 3.73 16.75 4.12
C SER A 48 4.67 15.89 3.27
N GLU A 49 5.48 15.03 3.91
CA GLU A 49 6.25 13.99 3.20
C GLU A 49 5.33 13.09 2.36
N TYR A 50 4.12 12.80 2.88
CA TYR A 50 3.09 12.07 2.15
C TYR A 50 2.61 12.81 0.89
N ALA A 51 2.48 14.14 0.91
CA ALA A 51 2.14 14.89 -0.30
C ALA A 51 3.22 14.74 -1.39
N GLN A 52 4.50 14.64 -0.99
CA GLN A 52 5.60 14.45 -1.92
C GLN A 52 5.58 13.06 -2.57
N THR A 53 5.19 12.01 -1.83
CA THR A 53 5.06 10.65 -2.41
C THR A 53 3.92 10.55 -3.45
N LEU A 54 2.95 11.47 -3.41
CA LEU A 54 1.89 11.57 -4.41
C LEU A 54 2.28 12.39 -5.65
N GLY A 55 3.46 13.03 -5.67
CA GLY A 55 3.98 13.78 -6.81
C GLY A 55 3.01 14.87 -7.31
N LEU A 56 2.62 14.79 -8.58
CA LEU A 56 1.73 15.76 -9.23
C LEU A 56 0.34 15.81 -8.56
N LEU A 57 -0.19 14.69 -8.08
CA LEU A 57 -1.46 14.66 -7.34
C LEU A 57 -1.34 15.43 -6.02
N GLY A 58 -0.20 15.28 -5.31
CA GLY A 58 0.10 16.06 -4.12
C GLY A 58 0.20 17.55 -4.41
N LYS A 59 0.81 17.93 -5.54
CA LYS A 59 0.89 19.33 -5.99
C LYS A 59 -0.49 19.94 -6.27
N MET A 60 -1.42 19.16 -6.84
CA MET A 60 -2.81 19.59 -7.05
C MET A 60 -3.58 19.78 -5.73
N ALA A 61 -3.27 18.95 -4.73
CA ALA A 61 -3.86 18.94 -3.39
C ALA A 61 -3.27 19.99 -2.44
N ALA A 62 -2.48 20.96 -2.94
CA ALA A 62 -1.93 22.03 -2.11
C ALA A 62 -2.99 23.08 -1.70
N THR A 63 -4.12 23.15 -2.41
CA THR A 63 -5.24 24.07 -2.13
C THR A 63 -6.57 23.32 -2.15
N VAL A 64 -7.66 23.98 -1.73
CA VAL A 64 -9.01 23.43 -1.92
C VAL A 64 -9.22 23.10 -3.40
N ALA A 65 -9.64 21.88 -3.69
CA ALA A 65 -9.70 21.36 -5.05
C ALA A 65 -11.05 20.71 -5.36
N ILE A 66 -11.50 20.89 -6.59
CA ILE A 66 -12.58 20.12 -7.23
C ILE A 66 -11.91 19.28 -8.29
N VAL A 67 -12.03 17.96 -8.22
CA VAL A 67 -11.43 17.05 -9.20
C VAL A 67 -12.55 16.34 -9.96
N GLU A 68 -12.52 16.48 -11.28
CA GLU A 68 -13.52 15.92 -12.21
C GLU A 68 -12.80 14.96 -13.18
N PRO A 69 -12.75 13.66 -12.86
CA PRO A 69 -12.14 12.66 -13.70
C PRO A 69 -13.07 12.20 -14.82
N PHE A 70 -12.64 12.37 -16.07
CA PHE A 70 -13.36 11.91 -17.25
C PHE A 70 -12.78 10.60 -17.75
N ARG A 71 -13.62 9.57 -17.90
CA ARG A 71 -13.19 8.31 -18.55
C ARG A 71 -12.94 8.49 -20.06
N ASN A 72 -13.68 9.36 -20.73
CA ASN A 72 -13.53 9.65 -22.15
C ASN A 72 -12.95 11.06 -22.36
N PRO A 73 -12.35 11.37 -23.53
CA PRO A 73 -11.85 12.71 -23.80
C PRO A 73 -12.93 13.76 -23.52
N VAL A 74 -12.61 14.73 -22.65
CA VAL A 74 -13.54 15.80 -22.29
C VAL A 74 -13.90 16.64 -23.52
N ASN A 75 -15.16 17.07 -23.60
CA ASN A 75 -15.64 17.99 -24.63
C ASN A 75 -15.89 19.39 -24.04
N ALA A 76 -16.30 20.34 -24.88
CA ALA A 76 -16.58 21.71 -24.44
C ALA A 76 -17.64 21.77 -23.33
N ASP A 77 -18.72 20.99 -23.46
CA ASP A 77 -19.80 20.93 -22.46
C ASP A 77 -19.32 20.37 -21.13
N GLY A 78 -18.43 19.37 -21.14
CA GLY A 78 -17.83 18.81 -19.93
C GLY A 78 -16.96 19.83 -19.19
N ILE A 79 -16.17 20.62 -19.92
CA ILE A 79 -15.37 21.72 -19.34
C ILE A 79 -16.30 22.78 -18.74
N LEU A 80 -17.30 23.23 -19.49
CA LEU A 80 -18.26 24.25 -19.03
C LEU A 80 -19.07 23.77 -17.82
N SER A 81 -19.47 22.49 -17.80
CA SER A 81 -20.14 21.86 -16.66
C SER A 81 -19.25 21.87 -15.41
N GLY A 82 -17.97 21.49 -15.55
CA GLY A 82 -16.99 21.59 -14.45
C GLY A 82 -16.83 23.03 -13.95
N MET A 83 -16.74 24.00 -14.86
CA MET A 83 -16.67 25.43 -14.50
C MET A 83 -17.93 25.92 -13.79
N GLU A 84 -19.11 25.45 -14.19
CA GLU A 84 -20.36 25.75 -13.51
C GLU A 84 -20.36 25.23 -12.07
N LYS A 85 -19.92 23.97 -11.86
CA LYS A 85 -19.73 23.38 -10.52
C LYS A 85 -18.77 24.22 -9.67
N LEU A 86 -17.65 24.65 -10.25
CA LEU A 86 -16.67 25.52 -9.59
C LEU A 86 -17.29 26.85 -9.15
N LEU A 87 -17.98 27.55 -10.05
CA LEU A 87 -18.59 28.85 -9.76
C LEU A 87 -19.69 28.73 -8.70
N ASN A 88 -20.52 27.68 -8.77
CA ASN A 88 -21.56 27.43 -7.77
C ASN A 88 -20.97 27.10 -6.40
N SER A 89 -19.96 26.23 -6.34
CA SER A 89 -19.24 25.90 -5.09
C SER A 89 -18.59 27.15 -4.48
N ARG A 90 -17.91 27.96 -5.31
CA ARG A 90 -17.33 29.23 -4.88
C ARG A 90 -18.39 30.18 -4.31
N ALA A 91 -19.54 30.32 -4.98
CA ALA A 91 -20.62 31.17 -4.51
C ALA A 91 -21.19 30.68 -3.17
N GLN A 92 -21.34 29.37 -2.97
CA GLN A 92 -21.77 28.79 -1.70
C GLN A 92 -20.77 29.07 -0.57
N LEU A 93 -19.47 28.87 -0.81
CA LEU A 93 -18.42 29.13 0.17
C LEU A 93 -18.34 30.61 0.56
N LEU A 94 -18.43 31.52 -0.41
CA LEU A 94 -18.44 32.96 -0.15
C LEU A 94 -19.66 33.39 0.67
N ARG A 95 -20.86 32.90 0.35
CA ARG A 95 -22.08 33.17 1.15
C ARG A 95 -21.97 32.60 2.57
N LYS A 96 -21.31 31.45 2.74
CA LYS A 96 -21.06 30.87 4.06
C LYS A 96 -20.10 31.76 4.86
N ALA A 97 -18.98 32.16 4.26
CA ALA A 97 -18.00 33.03 4.90
C ALA A 97 -18.56 34.40 5.27
N GLU A 98 -19.39 34.99 4.40
CA GLU A 98 -20.09 36.26 4.69
C GLU A 98 -21.01 36.15 5.90
N ARG A 99 -21.78 35.06 6.02
CA ARG A 99 -22.63 34.78 7.20
C ARG A 99 -21.83 34.56 8.48
N GLU A 100 -20.59 34.10 8.35
CA GLU A 100 -19.64 33.87 9.46
C GLU A 100 -18.74 35.10 9.71
N GLU A 101 -19.01 36.25 9.05
CA GLU A 101 -18.21 37.48 9.10
C GLU A 101 -16.71 37.26 8.82
N ARG A 102 -16.40 36.25 8.00
CA ARG A 102 -15.04 35.83 7.65
C ARG A 102 -14.72 36.18 6.21
N ARG A 103 -13.46 36.56 5.96
CA ARG A 103 -12.91 36.64 4.59
C ARG A 103 -12.15 35.35 4.26
N LEU A 104 -12.35 34.88 3.03
CA LEU A 104 -11.61 33.74 2.49
C LEU A 104 -10.42 34.24 1.68
N GLU A 105 -9.27 33.61 1.90
CA GLU A 105 -8.08 33.79 1.08
C GLU A 105 -8.20 32.96 -0.22
N LEU A 106 -7.33 33.23 -1.20
CA LEU A 106 -7.41 32.60 -2.52
C LEU A 106 -7.21 31.07 -2.46
N ASP A 107 -6.34 30.59 -1.57
CA ASP A 107 -6.05 29.17 -1.33
C ASP A 107 -7.22 28.40 -0.69
N GLN A 108 -8.11 29.11 0.02
CA GLN A 108 -9.34 28.59 0.63
C GLN A 108 -10.51 28.51 -0.35
N LEU A 109 -10.39 29.16 -1.50
CA LEU A 109 -11.34 29.00 -2.59
C LEU A 109 -11.00 27.72 -3.38
N PRO A 110 -11.98 27.07 -4.03
CA PRO A 110 -11.74 25.88 -4.82
C PRO A 110 -10.97 26.19 -6.12
N PHE A 111 -10.11 25.26 -6.52
CA PHE A 111 -9.47 25.17 -7.83
C PHE A 111 -10.01 23.94 -8.57
N LEU A 112 -10.44 24.09 -9.82
CA LEU A 112 -10.97 22.99 -10.61
C LEU A 112 -9.85 22.27 -11.37
N TRP A 113 -9.77 20.95 -11.22
CA TRP A 113 -8.91 20.06 -11.96
C TRP A 113 -9.74 19.11 -12.82
N ILE A 114 -9.61 19.25 -14.14
CA ILE A 114 -10.24 18.35 -15.12
C ILE A 114 -9.22 17.29 -15.51
N LEU A 115 -9.48 16.02 -15.20
CA LEU A 115 -8.60 14.92 -15.61
C LEU A 115 -9.21 14.25 -16.83
N THR A 116 -8.49 14.22 -17.95
CA THR A 116 -8.99 13.66 -19.22
C THR A 116 -7.96 12.73 -19.83
N PRO A 117 -8.33 11.57 -20.40
CA PRO A 117 -7.38 10.64 -21.02
C PRO A 117 -6.61 11.34 -22.14
N THR A 118 -7.32 12.08 -22.99
CA THR A 118 -6.72 12.90 -24.05
C THR A 118 -7.39 14.27 -24.15
N ALA A 119 -6.67 15.22 -24.74
CA ALA A 119 -7.16 16.55 -25.06
C ALA A 119 -6.58 16.95 -26.42
N SER A 120 -7.45 17.42 -27.33
CA SER A 120 -7.01 17.87 -28.65
C SER A 120 -6.52 19.32 -28.56
N GLU A 121 -5.55 19.68 -29.41
CA GLU A 121 -5.06 21.06 -29.49
C GLU A 121 -6.18 22.05 -29.81
N ASN A 122 -7.13 21.65 -30.66
CA ASN A 122 -8.28 22.49 -31.00
C ASN A 122 -9.14 22.81 -29.76
N LEU A 123 -9.40 21.82 -28.90
CA LEU A 123 -10.15 22.03 -27.66
C LEU A 123 -9.38 22.91 -26.67
N LEU A 124 -8.07 22.65 -26.51
CA LEU A 124 -7.22 23.45 -25.63
C LEU A 124 -7.19 24.91 -26.08
N ASN A 125 -6.98 25.15 -27.38
CA ASN A 125 -6.93 26.48 -27.96
C ASN A 125 -8.28 27.21 -27.91
N SER A 126 -9.41 26.51 -28.09
CA SER A 126 -10.73 27.14 -28.07
C SER A 126 -11.10 27.71 -26.70
N PHE A 127 -10.59 27.12 -25.62
CA PHE A 127 -10.76 27.62 -24.25
C PHE A 127 -9.60 28.51 -23.78
N GLY A 128 -8.49 28.55 -24.53
CA GLY A 128 -7.30 29.30 -24.15
C GLY A 128 -6.46 28.64 -23.06
N PHE A 129 -6.46 27.31 -23.00
CA PHE A 129 -5.56 26.56 -22.12
C PHE A 129 -4.12 26.72 -22.56
N GLN A 130 -3.24 27.05 -21.61
CA GLN A 130 -1.82 27.26 -21.85
C GLN A 130 -0.98 26.36 -20.95
N MET A 131 0.16 25.91 -21.46
CA MET A 131 1.17 25.28 -20.62
C MET A 131 1.85 26.36 -19.77
N PRO A 132 2.06 26.10 -18.48
CA PRO A 132 2.82 27.02 -17.63
C PRO A 132 4.29 27.07 -18.08
N PRO A 133 5.02 28.16 -17.78
CA PRO A 133 6.46 28.22 -17.99
C PRO A 133 7.20 27.10 -17.24
N GLU A 134 8.29 26.58 -17.82
CA GLU A 134 9.11 25.52 -17.20
C GLU A 134 9.62 25.89 -15.80
N SER A 135 9.81 27.19 -15.52
CA SER A 135 10.21 27.71 -14.21
C SER A 135 9.23 27.40 -13.08
N GLU A 136 7.97 27.08 -13.39
CA GLU A 136 6.94 26.71 -12.41
C GLU A 136 6.95 25.21 -12.07
N GLY A 137 7.82 24.42 -12.73
CA GLY A 137 8.04 23.01 -12.44
C GLY A 137 6.79 22.15 -12.60
N TRP A 138 5.96 22.45 -13.59
CA TRP A 138 4.81 21.62 -13.95
C TRP A 138 5.19 20.66 -15.07
N GLU A 139 4.66 19.45 -14.97
CA GLU A 139 4.90 18.40 -15.94
C GLU A 139 4.21 18.65 -17.27
N ARG A 140 4.72 18.01 -18.33
CA ARG A 140 4.04 17.95 -19.62
C ARG A 140 2.64 17.37 -19.44
N GLY A 141 1.65 17.94 -20.13
CA GLY A 141 0.26 17.51 -20.07
C GLY A 141 -0.58 18.26 -19.03
N VAL A 142 0.02 19.19 -18.28
CA VAL A 142 -0.69 20.11 -17.39
C VAL A 142 -0.93 21.44 -18.09
N TYR A 143 -2.19 21.87 -18.12
CA TYR A 143 -2.64 23.08 -18.78
C TYR A 143 -3.48 23.93 -17.84
N PHE A 144 -3.42 25.24 -18.01
CA PHE A 144 -4.16 26.20 -17.18
C PHE A 144 -4.93 27.20 -18.02
N LEU A 145 -6.11 27.59 -17.53
CA LEU A 145 -6.73 28.85 -17.92
C LEU A 145 -6.11 30.01 -17.13
N SER A 146 -6.56 31.24 -17.38
CA SER A 146 -6.13 32.40 -16.62
C SER A 146 -6.24 32.15 -15.10
N ALA A 147 -5.27 32.63 -14.32
CA ALA A 147 -5.22 32.42 -12.88
C ALA A 147 -6.50 32.86 -12.13
N ALA A 148 -7.24 33.84 -12.68
CA ALA A 148 -8.51 34.30 -12.13
C ALA A 148 -9.63 33.24 -12.19
N LEU A 149 -9.59 32.37 -13.21
CA LEU A 149 -10.59 31.32 -13.40
C LEU A 149 -10.33 30.10 -12.52
N ARG A 150 -9.08 29.86 -12.14
CA ARG A 150 -8.66 28.73 -11.28
C ARG A 150 -9.13 27.37 -11.81
N VAL A 151 -8.82 27.15 -13.08
CA VAL A 151 -9.10 25.91 -13.80
C VAL A 151 -7.80 25.37 -14.38
N GLY A 152 -7.52 24.11 -14.08
CA GLY A 152 -6.46 23.32 -14.67
C GLY A 152 -7.03 22.09 -15.37
N LEU A 153 -6.34 21.65 -16.42
CA LEU A 153 -6.66 20.45 -17.19
C LEU A 153 -5.42 19.57 -17.27
N ILE A 154 -5.59 18.29 -17.00
CA ILE A 154 -4.54 17.28 -17.08
C ILE A 154 -4.88 16.31 -18.21
N ALA A 155 -4.09 16.36 -19.28
CA ALA A 155 -4.15 15.43 -20.40
C ALA A 155 -3.29 14.20 -20.08
N ILE A 156 -3.92 13.17 -19.50
CA ILE A 156 -3.23 12.03 -18.87
C ILE A 156 -2.25 11.33 -19.82
N HIS A 157 -2.61 11.13 -21.10
CA HIS A 157 -1.73 10.49 -22.08
C HIS A 157 -0.42 11.24 -22.38
N GLN A 158 -0.30 12.51 -21.99
CA GLN A 158 0.90 13.32 -22.19
C GLN A 158 1.81 13.35 -20.96
N LEU A 159 1.33 12.87 -19.82
CA LEU A 159 2.10 12.82 -18.59
C LEU A 159 3.34 11.94 -18.80
N PRO A 160 4.53 12.39 -18.37
CA PRO A 160 5.75 11.60 -18.47
C PRO A 160 5.64 10.31 -17.66
N ARG A 161 6.32 9.25 -18.10
CA ARG A 161 6.33 7.95 -17.41
C ARG A 161 7.34 7.94 -16.26
N VAL A 162 6.98 8.63 -15.19
CA VAL A 162 7.76 8.77 -13.94
C VAL A 162 6.86 8.53 -12.72
N ALA A 163 7.47 8.25 -11.57
CA ALA A 163 6.76 7.97 -10.32
C ALA A 163 5.77 9.09 -9.95
N ASP A 164 6.19 10.35 -10.10
CA ASP A 164 5.42 11.53 -9.71
C ASP A 164 4.08 11.70 -10.45
N THR A 165 3.89 11.05 -11.60
CA THR A 165 2.65 11.10 -12.38
C THR A 165 1.88 9.79 -12.39
N MET A 166 2.43 8.73 -11.78
CA MET A 166 1.88 7.38 -11.84
C MET A 166 0.45 7.33 -11.32
N TRP A 167 0.18 7.97 -10.18
CA TRP A 167 -1.16 8.02 -9.56
C TRP A 167 -2.22 8.62 -10.50
N LEU A 168 -1.86 9.65 -11.28
CA LEU A 168 -2.79 10.23 -12.27
C LEU A 168 -2.90 9.39 -13.54
N ARG A 169 -1.82 8.73 -13.98
CA ARG A 169 -1.84 7.80 -15.12
C ARG A 169 -2.68 6.56 -14.84
N MET A 170 -2.87 6.18 -13.58
CA MET A 170 -3.81 5.12 -13.16
C MET A 170 -5.27 5.40 -13.55
N LEU A 171 -5.65 6.68 -13.63
CA LEU A 171 -6.97 7.13 -14.07
C LEU A 171 -7.08 7.25 -15.60
N GLY A 172 -6.01 6.91 -16.33
CA GLY A 172 -5.93 6.99 -17.77
C GLY A 172 -6.66 5.85 -18.51
N LYS A 173 -6.29 5.66 -19.78
CA LYS A 173 -6.88 4.67 -20.68
C LYS A 173 -5.85 3.78 -21.36
N GLY A 174 -6.27 2.57 -21.72
CA GLY A 174 -5.47 1.57 -22.43
C GLY A 174 -4.04 1.43 -21.89
N ARG A 175 -3.06 1.60 -22.78
CA ARG A 175 -1.63 1.43 -22.48
C ARG A 175 -1.14 2.31 -21.32
N VAL A 176 -1.65 3.54 -21.19
CA VAL A 176 -1.21 4.48 -20.13
C VAL A 176 -1.57 3.95 -18.75
N GLN A 177 -2.79 3.41 -18.62
CA GLN A 177 -3.27 2.82 -17.38
C GLN A 177 -2.53 1.50 -17.09
N GLN A 178 -2.34 0.64 -18.11
CA GLN A 178 -1.59 -0.61 -17.96
C GLN A 178 -0.14 -0.39 -17.51
N GLU A 179 0.54 0.62 -18.06
CA GLU A 179 1.90 0.98 -17.64
C GLU A 179 1.94 1.48 -16.20
N ALA A 180 0.96 2.29 -15.77
CA ALA A 180 0.85 2.75 -14.40
C ALA A 180 0.56 1.61 -13.41
N ILE A 181 -0.28 0.64 -13.79
CA ILE A 181 -0.52 -0.58 -13.00
C ILE A 181 0.77 -1.38 -12.85
N ALA A 182 1.54 -1.57 -13.93
CA ALA A 182 2.81 -2.28 -13.88
C ALA A 182 3.84 -1.56 -12.96
N GLU A 183 3.89 -0.22 -13.01
CA GLU A 183 4.72 0.58 -12.10
C GLU A 183 4.28 0.43 -10.63
N LEU A 184 2.97 0.45 -10.37
CA LEU A 184 2.40 0.22 -9.02
C LEU A 184 2.84 -1.14 -8.45
N THR A 185 2.82 -2.19 -9.28
CA THR A 185 3.25 -3.53 -8.85
C THR A 185 4.76 -3.63 -8.58
N GLY A 186 5.56 -2.73 -9.15
CA GLY A 186 6.99 -2.64 -8.90
C GLY A 186 7.35 -1.91 -7.59
N LEU A 187 6.40 -1.26 -6.92
CA LEU A 187 6.65 -0.63 -5.62
C LEU A 187 6.97 -1.67 -4.53
N PRO A 188 7.66 -1.31 -3.44
CA PRO A 188 7.89 -2.20 -2.30
C PRO A 188 6.59 -2.81 -1.73
N ALA A 189 6.65 -4.03 -1.21
CA ALA A 189 5.46 -4.74 -0.70
C ALA A 189 4.90 -4.13 0.59
N ASP A 190 5.76 -3.50 1.39
CA ASP A 190 5.45 -2.75 2.61
C ASP A 190 4.89 -1.34 2.34
N ASN A 191 4.82 -0.93 1.07
CA ASN A 191 4.24 0.35 0.70
C ASN A 191 2.71 0.31 0.88
N LEU A 192 2.20 1.02 1.88
CA LEU A 192 0.76 1.09 2.18
C LEU A 192 -0.08 1.58 0.99
N LEU A 193 0.42 2.56 0.21
CA LEU A 193 -0.30 3.06 -0.97
C LEU A 193 -0.42 2.00 -2.06
N ARG A 194 0.58 1.12 -2.18
CA ARG A 194 0.51 -0.03 -3.10
C ARG A 194 -0.65 -0.94 -2.74
N GLY A 195 -0.77 -1.32 -1.47
CA GLY A 195 -1.85 -2.19 -0.99
C GLY A 195 -3.23 -1.64 -1.30
N ASN A 196 -3.49 -0.40 -0.88
CA ASN A 196 -4.81 0.22 -1.00
C ASN A 196 -5.19 0.43 -2.48
N ALA A 197 -4.25 0.89 -3.31
CA ALA A 197 -4.49 1.06 -4.75
C ALA A 197 -4.77 -0.27 -5.47
N LEU A 198 -4.11 -1.36 -5.07
CA LEU A 198 -4.34 -2.69 -5.64
C LEU A 198 -5.71 -3.25 -5.25
N GLU A 199 -6.18 -3.02 -4.03
CA GLU A 199 -7.52 -3.42 -3.60
C GLU A 199 -8.61 -2.72 -4.44
N LEU A 200 -8.45 -1.42 -4.69
CA LEU A 200 -9.39 -0.68 -5.54
C LEU A 200 -9.34 -1.14 -7.01
N LEU A 201 -8.17 -1.49 -7.53
CA LEU A 201 -8.02 -2.09 -8.85
C LEU A 201 -8.68 -3.47 -8.94
N TYR A 202 -8.63 -4.26 -7.85
CA TYR A 202 -9.35 -5.54 -7.76
C TYR A 202 -10.86 -5.34 -7.83
N ASN A 203 -11.39 -4.38 -7.07
CA ASN A 203 -12.82 -4.06 -7.10
C ASN A 203 -13.26 -3.57 -8.48
N LEU A 204 -12.44 -2.76 -9.15
CA LEU A 204 -12.67 -2.37 -10.54
C LEU A 204 -12.71 -3.61 -11.45
N GLN A 205 -11.71 -4.48 -11.39
CA GLN A 205 -11.62 -5.68 -12.21
C GLN A 205 -12.86 -6.58 -12.03
N ALA A 206 -13.27 -6.85 -10.80
CA ALA A 206 -14.42 -7.69 -10.48
C ALA A 206 -15.72 -7.10 -11.06
N ASN A 207 -15.90 -5.78 -10.93
CA ASN A 207 -17.05 -5.07 -11.49
C ASN A 207 -17.05 -5.08 -13.03
N LEU A 208 -15.89 -4.91 -13.66
CA LEU A 208 -15.74 -4.99 -15.11
C LEU A 208 -16.02 -6.41 -15.62
N GLN A 209 -15.51 -7.44 -14.95
CA GLN A 209 -15.77 -8.83 -15.30
C GLN A 209 -17.26 -9.18 -15.20
N ALA A 210 -17.94 -8.69 -14.16
CA ALA A 210 -19.39 -8.85 -14.02
C ALA A 210 -20.16 -8.13 -15.15
N ASN A 211 -19.67 -6.97 -15.61
CA ASN A 211 -20.28 -6.24 -16.72
C ASN A 211 -20.05 -6.92 -18.08
N LEU A 212 -18.88 -7.50 -18.31
CA LEU A 212 -18.56 -8.25 -19.54
C LEU A 212 -19.50 -9.44 -19.75
N VAL A 213 -19.91 -10.12 -18.69
CA VAL A 213 -20.90 -11.23 -18.76
C VAL A 213 -22.26 -10.72 -19.23
N ASN A 214 -22.66 -9.52 -18.80
CA ASN A 214 -23.98 -8.97 -19.09
C ASN A 214 -24.04 -8.12 -20.37
N ASN A 215 -22.90 -7.60 -20.84
CA ASN A 215 -22.81 -6.75 -22.02
C ASN A 215 -21.48 -6.94 -22.79
N PRO A 216 -21.31 -8.09 -23.47
CA PRO A 216 -20.03 -8.46 -24.09
C PRO A 216 -19.67 -7.67 -25.36
N GLU A 217 -20.63 -7.05 -26.04
CA GLU A 217 -20.42 -6.44 -27.37
C GLU A 217 -19.76 -5.04 -27.32
N GLY A 218 -19.69 -4.39 -26.15
CA GLY A 218 -19.28 -2.98 -26.01
C GLY A 218 -17.98 -2.70 -25.25
N ALA A 219 -17.18 -3.72 -24.91
CA ALA A 219 -16.25 -3.63 -23.77
C ALA A 219 -14.84 -4.20 -24.04
N ILE A 220 -14.31 -4.05 -25.26
CA ILE A 220 -12.94 -4.52 -25.60
C ILE A 220 -11.89 -3.92 -24.66
N GLU A 221 -11.97 -2.62 -24.36
CA GLU A 221 -11.03 -1.95 -23.46
C GLU A 221 -11.13 -2.47 -22.01
N ASP A 222 -12.35 -2.78 -21.54
CA ASP A 222 -12.55 -3.34 -20.21
C ASP A 222 -12.05 -4.80 -20.15
N GLN A 223 -12.21 -5.56 -21.23
CA GLN A 223 -11.64 -6.91 -21.36
C GLN A 223 -10.11 -6.89 -21.31
N GLU A 224 -9.48 -5.97 -22.04
CA GLU A 224 -8.03 -5.77 -22.01
C GLU A 224 -7.52 -5.41 -20.61
N LEU A 225 -8.24 -4.51 -19.92
CA LEU A 225 -7.89 -4.12 -18.55
C LEU A 225 -8.05 -5.29 -17.56
N VAL A 226 -9.14 -6.05 -17.67
CA VAL A 226 -9.36 -7.25 -16.84
C VAL A 226 -8.25 -8.28 -17.05
N MET A 227 -7.86 -8.52 -18.31
CA MET A 227 -6.77 -9.44 -18.66
C MET A 227 -5.39 -8.94 -18.18
N ALA A 228 -5.17 -7.62 -18.16
CA ALA A 228 -3.92 -7.05 -17.66
C ALA A 228 -3.78 -7.16 -16.13
N ILE A 229 -4.88 -7.00 -15.38
CA ILE A 229 -4.88 -7.04 -13.90
C ILE A 229 -4.83 -8.48 -13.37
N ALA A 230 -5.47 -9.44 -14.05
CA ALA A 230 -5.61 -10.83 -13.58
C ALA A 230 -4.30 -11.55 -13.20
N PRO A 231 -3.23 -11.54 -14.02
CA PRO A 231 -1.99 -12.24 -13.67
C PRO A 231 -1.29 -11.62 -12.46
N LEU A 232 -1.32 -10.29 -12.33
CA LEU A 232 -0.71 -9.57 -11.21
C LEU A 232 -1.37 -9.96 -9.87
N PHE A 233 -2.68 -10.16 -9.88
CA PHE A 233 -3.44 -10.63 -8.72
C PHE A 233 -3.11 -12.09 -8.36
N GLN A 234 -2.98 -12.98 -9.34
CA GLN A 234 -2.64 -14.38 -9.09
C GLN A 234 -1.30 -14.53 -8.37
N GLU A 235 -0.31 -13.74 -8.76
CA GLU A 235 1.02 -13.73 -8.13
C GLU A 235 0.93 -13.29 -6.66
N GLN A 236 0.20 -12.21 -6.37
CA GLN A 236 0.02 -11.73 -4.99
C GLN A 236 -0.80 -12.70 -4.13
N LEU A 237 -1.88 -13.28 -4.66
CA LEU A 237 -2.67 -14.26 -3.93
C LEU A 237 -1.82 -15.50 -3.60
N GLN A 238 -0.95 -15.92 -4.51
CA GLN A 238 -0.02 -17.02 -4.25
C GLN A 238 1.01 -16.66 -3.18
N ALA A 239 1.56 -15.44 -3.20
CA ALA A 239 2.49 -14.97 -2.17
C ALA A 239 1.81 -14.93 -0.79
N ALA A 240 0.63 -14.30 -0.69
CA ALA A 240 -0.14 -14.21 0.55
C ALA A 240 -0.59 -15.60 1.06
N GLN A 241 -0.97 -16.51 0.16
CA GLN A 241 -1.27 -17.90 0.55
C GLN A 241 -0.03 -18.65 1.03
N GLN A 242 1.14 -18.39 0.45
CA GLN A 242 2.39 -19.01 0.90
C GLN A 242 2.77 -18.47 2.29
N GLU A 243 2.68 -17.17 2.51
CA GLU A 243 2.91 -16.52 3.79
C GLU A 243 1.95 -17.04 4.87
N GLY A 244 0.63 -17.02 4.61
CA GLY A 244 -0.36 -17.56 5.54
C GLY A 244 -0.20 -19.07 5.81
N ARG A 245 0.28 -19.85 4.84
CA ARG A 245 0.65 -21.27 5.08
C ARG A 245 1.92 -21.40 5.90
N GLN A 246 2.86 -20.46 5.82
CA GLN A 246 4.07 -20.47 6.63
C GLN A 246 3.74 -20.05 8.06
N GLU A 247 3.04 -18.93 8.27
CA GLU A 247 2.58 -18.46 9.58
C GLU A 247 1.71 -19.51 10.28
N GLY A 248 0.70 -20.06 9.57
CA GLY A 248 -0.15 -21.11 10.13
C GLY A 248 0.62 -22.41 10.45
N ARG A 249 1.70 -22.71 9.73
CA ARG A 249 2.59 -23.83 10.05
C ARG A 249 3.43 -23.54 11.28
N GLN A 250 4.00 -22.33 11.38
CA GLN A 250 4.82 -21.91 12.52
C GLN A 250 3.99 -21.93 13.79
N GLU A 251 2.81 -21.32 13.78
CA GLU A 251 1.90 -21.31 14.93
C GLU A 251 1.47 -22.73 15.32
N GLN A 252 1.18 -23.59 14.35
CA GLN A 252 0.85 -24.99 14.63
C GLN A 252 2.03 -25.78 15.19
N GLN A 253 3.25 -25.57 14.67
CA GLN A 253 4.46 -26.21 15.21
C GLN A 253 4.73 -25.75 16.64
N ARG A 254 4.57 -24.45 16.92
CA ARG A 254 4.68 -23.87 18.25
C ARG A 254 3.70 -24.52 19.23
N LEU A 255 2.42 -24.57 18.88
CA LEU A 255 1.38 -25.20 19.72
C LEU A 255 1.64 -26.69 19.94
N ILE A 256 2.08 -27.44 18.93
CA ILE A 256 2.44 -28.85 19.08
C ILE A 256 3.59 -29.01 20.07
N LEU A 257 4.63 -28.18 19.94
CA LEU A 257 5.83 -28.23 20.78
C LEU A 257 5.52 -27.83 22.24
N GLU A 258 4.79 -26.74 22.43
CA GLU A 258 4.33 -26.27 23.74
C GLU A 258 3.52 -27.36 24.46
N ASN A 259 2.49 -27.92 23.80
CA ASN A 259 1.67 -28.98 24.39
C ASN A 259 2.49 -30.23 24.69
N PHE A 260 3.36 -30.64 23.76
CA PHE A 260 4.19 -31.84 23.92
C PHE A 260 5.10 -31.73 25.15
N ILE A 261 5.76 -30.57 25.32
CA ILE A 261 6.66 -30.32 26.45
C ILE A 261 5.87 -30.12 27.74
N GLN A 262 4.76 -29.39 27.71
CA GLN A 262 3.96 -29.12 28.91
C GLN A 262 3.35 -30.40 29.49
N VAL A 263 2.86 -31.31 28.65
CA VAL A 263 2.35 -32.63 29.08
C VAL A 263 3.46 -33.47 29.72
N ARG A 264 4.69 -33.34 29.22
CA ARG A 264 5.82 -34.18 29.65
C ARG A 264 6.52 -33.63 30.89
N PHE A 265 6.79 -32.33 30.94
CA PHE A 265 7.65 -31.69 31.95
C PHE A 265 6.90 -30.71 32.87
N GLY A 266 5.62 -30.42 32.60
CA GLY A 266 4.85 -29.44 33.38
C GLY A 266 5.13 -28.01 32.94
N GLU A 267 5.36 -27.10 33.90
CA GLU A 267 5.57 -25.68 33.60
C GLU A 267 6.78 -25.44 32.69
N LEU A 268 6.56 -24.56 31.70
CA LEU A 268 7.51 -24.16 30.68
C LEU A 268 8.40 -23.01 31.21
N PRO A 269 9.71 -23.21 31.38
CA PRO A 269 10.61 -22.13 31.78
C PRO A 269 10.68 -21.03 30.70
N PRO A 270 10.79 -19.74 31.05
CA PRO A 270 10.81 -18.64 30.08
C PRO A 270 11.87 -18.78 28.97
N LYS A 271 13.07 -19.29 29.31
CA LYS A 271 14.13 -19.57 28.33
C LYS A 271 13.72 -20.65 27.32
N MET A 272 12.99 -21.67 27.77
CA MET A 272 12.49 -22.71 26.90
C MET A 272 11.48 -22.15 25.90
N SER A 273 10.58 -21.26 26.36
CA SER A 273 9.62 -20.57 25.48
C SER A 273 10.28 -19.77 24.37
N ALA A 274 11.34 -19.01 24.69
CA ALA A 274 12.10 -18.26 23.69
C ALA A 274 12.68 -19.17 22.59
N PHE A 275 13.25 -20.33 22.95
CA PHE A 275 13.74 -21.28 21.95
C PHE A 275 12.62 -22.02 21.20
N MET A 276 11.43 -22.21 21.80
CA MET A 276 10.29 -22.83 21.11
C MET A 276 9.78 -21.95 19.97
N GLU A 277 9.74 -20.64 20.18
CA GLU A 277 9.37 -19.67 19.14
C GLU A 277 10.34 -19.76 17.96
N ALA A 278 11.66 -19.71 18.22
CA ALA A 278 12.67 -19.89 17.19
C ALA A 278 12.66 -21.28 16.54
N ALA A 279 12.40 -22.36 17.30
CA ALA A 279 12.31 -23.71 16.75
C ALA A 279 11.04 -23.94 15.90
N SER A 280 9.99 -23.15 16.10
CA SER A 280 8.75 -23.25 15.30
C SER A 280 8.90 -22.79 13.86
N THR A 281 10.01 -22.12 13.52
CA THR A 281 10.33 -21.74 12.13
C THR A 281 11.03 -22.85 11.35
N LEU A 282 11.30 -23.99 11.99
CA LEU A 282 12.05 -25.09 11.38
C LEU A 282 11.27 -25.83 10.28
N PRO A 283 11.97 -26.38 9.26
CA PRO A 283 11.36 -27.31 8.32
C PRO A 283 10.74 -28.51 9.06
N ALA A 284 9.61 -29.02 8.53
CA ALA A 284 8.83 -30.06 9.21
C ALA A 284 9.63 -31.33 9.56
N GLY A 285 10.65 -31.69 8.75
CA GLY A 285 11.52 -32.82 9.03
C GLY A 285 12.39 -32.62 10.28
N GLU A 286 12.97 -31.42 10.43
CA GLU A 286 13.79 -31.05 11.58
C GLU A 286 12.94 -30.89 12.84
N PHE A 287 11.77 -30.25 12.71
CA PHE A 287 10.78 -30.16 13.78
C PHE A 287 10.39 -31.56 14.32
N THR A 288 10.15 -32.52 13.43
CA THR A 288 9.83 -33.90 13.82
C THR A 288 11.01 -34.58 14.53
N ALA A 289 12.25 -34.35 14.07
CA ALA A 289 13.44 -34.90 14.70
C ALA A 289 13.65 -34.35 16.12
N ILE A 290 13.29 -33.09 16.38
CA ILE A 290 13.32 -32.47 17.71
C ILE A 290 12.32 -33.15 18.63
N LEU A 291 11.06 -33.31 18.20
CA LEU A 291 10.02 -33.98 19.01
C LEU A 291 10.45 -35.39 19.39
N LEU A 292 11.01 -36.15 18.45
CA LEU A 292 11.57 -37.48 18.71
C LEU A 292 12.74 -37.42 19.70
N SER A 293 13.66 -36.47 19.56
CA SER A 293 14.79 -36.32 20.48
C SER A 293 14.32 -36.01 21.91
N ILE A 294 13.38 -35.08 22.06
CA ILE A 294 12.80 -34.72 23.37
C ILE A 294 12.03 -35.92 23.96
N SER A 295 11.36 -36.73 23.13
CA SER A 295 10.64 -37.93 23.56
C SER A 295 11.50 -38.99 24.23
N MET A 296 12.82 -38.96 24.01
CA MET A 296 13.77 -39.93 24.54
C MET A 296 14.39 -39.51 25.89
N LEU A 297 14.13 -38.29 26.35
CA LEU A 297 14.70 -37.75 27.59
C LEU A 297 14.01 -38.33 28.83
N SER A 298 14.64 -38.26 30.00
CA SER A 298 13.97 -38.56 31.27
C SER A 298 12.82 -37.59 31.55
N VAL A 299 11.86 -38.00 32.38
CA VAL A 299 10.70 -37.16 32.80
C VAL A 299 10.99 -36.61 34.19
N ASP A 300 12.04 -35.81 34.28
CA ASP A 300 12.51 -35.14 35.49
C ASP A 300 13.13 -33.78 35.14
N ASP A 301 13.64 -33.05 36.14
CA ASP A 301 14.24 -31.73 35.92
C ASP A 301 15.51 -31.79 35.07
N ILE A 302 16.25 -32.90 35.10
CA ILE A 302 17.41 -33.13 34.24
C ILE A 302 16.96 -33.21 32.79
N GLY A 303 15.95 -34.04 32.50
CA GLY A 303 15.36 -34.14 31.16
C GLY A 303 14.74 -32.83 30.68
N ARG A 304 14.21 -32.00 31.59
CA ARG A 304 13.71 -30.65 31.25
C ARG A 304 14.84 -29.72 30.82
N GLN A 305 15.97 -29.73 31.53
CA GLN A 305 17.15 -28.93 31.16
C GLN A 305 17.76 -29.42 29.84
N GLU A 306 17.84 -30.74 29.64
CA GLU A 306 18.27 -31.34 28.38
C GLU A 306 17.34 -30.97 27.22
N ALA A 307 16.02 -30.89 27.45
CA ALA A 307 15.07 -30.42 26.44
C ALA A 307 15.31 -28.96 26.04
N THR A 308 15.55 -28.06 27.01
CA THR A 308 15.90 -26.66 26.72
C THR A 308 17.20 -26.58 25.91
N ARG A 309 18.21 -27.36 26.31
CA ARG A 309 19.49 -27.42 25.61
C ARG A 309 19.31 -27.93 24.18
N LEU A 310 18.54 -28.99 23.96
CA LEU A 310 18.27 -29.52 22.62
C LEU A 310 17.55 -28.52 21.73
N LEU A 311 16.61 -27.74 22.25
CA LEU A 311 15.97 -26.67 21.48
C LEU A 311 17.00 -25.61 21.06
N ALA A 312 17.84 -25.15 21.99
CA ALA A 312 18.91 -24.20 21.69
C ALA A 312 19.91 -24.74 20.66
N GLU A 313 20.33 -26.01 20.80
CA GLU A 313 21.22 -26.68 19.86
C GLU A 313 20.65 -26.72 18.44
N ASN A 314 19.36 -27.02 18.29
CA ASN A 314 18.73 -27.08 16.97
C ASN A 314 18.54 -25.70 16.34
N VAL A 315 18.18 -24.68 17.12
CA VAL A 315 18.09 -23.29 16.63
C VAL A 315 19.43 -22.80 16.08
N VAL A 316 20.53 -23.08 16.80
CA VAL A 316 21.90 -22.72 16.35
C VAL A 316 22.32 -23.56 15.14
N ARG A 317 22.04 -24.86 15.15
CA ARG A 317 22.39 -25.77 14.05
C ARG A 317 21.67 -25.42 12.76
N MET A 318 20.40 -25.00 12.83
CA MET A 318 19.65 -24.55 11.68
C MET A 318 20.34 -23.36 10.99
N ARG A 319 20.87 -22.42 11.78
CA ARG A 319 21.45 -21.19 11.23
C ARG A 319 22.78 -21.44 10.52
N TRP A 320 23.67 -22.24 11.10
CA TRP A 320 25.04 -22.38 10.59
C TRP A 320 25.40 -23.79 10.09
N ASN A 321 24.53 -24.77 10.24
CA ASN A 321 24.78 -26.19 9.91
C ASN A 321 26.06 -26.75 10.56
N GLU A 322 26.40 -26.25 11.76
CA GLU A 322 27.59 -26.62 12.51
C GLU A 322 27.24 -27.51 13.71
N GLY A 323 28.19 -28.35 14.11
CA GLY A 323 28.09 -29.24 15.26
C GLY A 323 29.39 -29.30 16.06
N GLY A 324 29.47 -30.20 17.04
CA GLY A 324 30.68 -30.38 17.83
C GLY A 324 30.92 -29.25 18.85
N GLU A 325 32.20 -28.92 19.08
CA GLU A 325 32.63 -28.02 20.16
C GLU A 325 32.06 -26.61 20.03
N PHE A 326 31.92 -26.09 18.80
CA PHE A 326 31.31 -24.79 18.54
C PHE A 326 29.88 -24.71 19.08
N LEU A 327 29.05 -25.68 18.72
CA LEU A 327 27.65 -25.74 19.12
C LEU A 327 27.51 -25.90 20.64
N ALA A 328 28.40 -26.69 21.27
CA ALA A 328 28.43 -26.82 22.73
C ALA A 328 28.77 -25.50 23.44
N THR A 329 29.76 -24.76 22.95
CA THR A 329 30.18 -23.46 23.52
C THR A 329 29.10 -22.40 23.36
N VAL A 330 28.56 -22.25 22.16
CA VAL A 330 27.52 -21.27 21.84
C VAL A 330 26.26 -21.51 22.66
N VAL A 331 25.79 -22.76 22.71
CA VAL A 331 24.56 -23.09 23.45
C VAL A 331 24.74 -22.86 24.94
N THR A 332 25.92 -23.17 25.50
CA THR A 332 26.20 -22.88 26.91
C THR A 332 26.07 -21.38 27.19
N LYS A 333 26.64 -20.53 26.34
CA LYS A 333 26.51 -19.07 26.47
C LYS A 333 25.08 -18.57 26.31
N LEU A 334 24.34 -19.07 25.31
CA LEU A 334 22.93 -18.73 25.12
C LEU A 334 22.08 -19.09 26.34
N LEU A 335 22.35 -20.23 26.97
CA LEU A 335 21.66 -20.66 28.19
C LEU A 335 22.05 -19.83 29.43
N GLU A 336 23.17 -19.11 29.41
CA GLU A 336 23.60 -18.22 30.50
C GLU A 336 22.97 -16.81 30.39
N LEU A 337 22.57 -16.38 29.19
CA LEU A 337 21.99 -15.04 28.96
C LEU A 337 20.71 -14.79 29.80
N PRO A 338 20.45 -13.53 30.21
CA PRO A 338 19.14 -13.11 30.67
C PRO A 338 18.05 -13.39 29.63
N VAL A 339 16.81 -13.65 30.08
CA VAL A 339 15.69 -14.03 29.18
C VAL A 339 15.40 -12.94 28.15
N GLU A 340 15.41 -11.68 28.57
CA GLU A 340 15.14 -10.52 27.70
C GLU A 340 16.21 -10.38 26.60
N GLU A 341 17.48 -10.53 26.96
CA GLU A 341 18.60 -10.51 26.01
C GLU A 341 18.57 -11.71 25.05
N LEU A 342 18.19 -12.88 25.57
CA LEU A 342 18.03 -14.09 24.76
C LEU A 342 16.94 -13.91 23.70
N ILE A 343 15.77 -13.37 24.06
CA ILE A 343 14.66 -13.13 23.11
C ILE A 343 15.13 -12.18 22.00
N LEU A 344 15.72 -11.04 22.36
CA LEU A 344 16.19 -10.05 21.39
C LEU A 344 17.24 -10.64 20.44
N LEU A 345 18.16 -11.46 20.97
CA LEU A 345 19.18 -12.11 20.16
C LEU A 345 18.58 -13.16 19.21
N LEU A 346 17.59 -13.92 19.66
CA LEU A 346 16.90 -14.92 18.84
C LEU A 346 16.05 -14.29 17.73
N GLU A 347 15.40 -13.16 17.98
CA GLU A 347 14.67 -12.38 16.95
C GLU A 347 15.61 -11.89 15.83
N GLN A 348 16.84 -11.51 16.17
CA GLN A 348 17.84 -11.01 15.21
C GLN A 348 18.64 -12.12 14.53
N LEU A 349 18.64 -13.33 15.09
CA LEU A 349 19.42 -14.49 14.60
C LEU A 349 19.31 -14.74 13.09
N PRO A 350 18.14 -14.60 12.42
CA PRO A 350 18.02 -14.81 10.97
C PRO A 350 18.81 -13.80 10.12
N LEU A 351 19.15 -12.63 10.68
CA LEU A 351 19.84 -11.53 10.00
C LEU A 351 21.34 -11.47 10.31
N LEU A 352 21.77 -12.06 11.43
CA LEU A 352 23.16 -12.00 11.88
C LEU A 352 24.08 -12.94 11.09
N SER A 353 25.26 -12.45 10.71
CA SER A 353 26.38 -13.31 10.31
C SER A 353 26.95 -14.05 11.53
N ARG A 354 27.75 -15.08 11.27
CA ARG A 354 28.41 -15.85 12.33
C ARG A 354 29.29 -14.96 13.21
N GLU A 355 30.09 -14.09 12.60
CA GLU A 355 31.03 -13.22 13.30
C GLU A 355 30.30 -12.19 14.17
N GLU A 356 29.27 -11.55 13.64
CA GLU A 356 28.43 -10.59 14.39
C GLU A 356 27.75 -11.26 15.58
N PHE A 357 27.21 -12.47 15.38
CA PHE A 357 26.60 -13.24 16.45
C PHE A 357 27.59 -13.61 17.55
N MET A 358 28.82 -14.01 17.19
CA MET A 358 29.86 -14.31 18.19
C MET A 358 30.33 -13.07 18.94
N VAL A 359 30.40 -11.91 18.27
CA VAL A 359 30.68 -10.62 18.92
C VAL A 359 29.58 -10.26 19.93
N LEU A 360 28.32 -10.44 19.55
CA LEU A 360 27.17 -10.22 20.44
C LEU A 360 27.15 -11.20 21.63
N LEU A 361 27.65 -12.42 21.44
CA LEU A 361 27.88 -13.40 22.51
C LEU A 361 29.18 -13.19 23.31
N GLY A 362 29.94 -12.12 23.03
CA GLY A 362 31.12 -11.74 23.79
C GLY A 362 32.42 -12.49 23.43
N GLU A 363 32.56 -13.05 22.22
CA GLU A 363 33.85 -13.51 21.70
C GLU A 363 34.48 -12.47 20.78
N ASN A 364 35.63 -11.93 21.19
CA ASN A 364 36.59 -11.37 20.24
C ASN A 364 37.19 -12.54 19.45
N SER A 365 37.10 -12.46 18.12
CA SER A 365 37.76 -13.34 17.16
C SER A 365 39.25 -13.48 17.53
N GLY A 366 39.65 -14.69 17.89
CA GLY A 366 41.05 -15.09 18.03
C GLY A 366 41.64 -15.55 16.71
#